data_AF-A0AAP2W684-F1
#
_entry.id   AF-A0AAP2W684-F1
#
_cell.length_a   1.000
_cell.length_b   1.000
_cell.length_c   1.000
_cell.angle_alpha   90.00
_cell.angle_beta   90.00
_cell.angle_gamma   90.00
#
_symmetry.space_group_name_H-M   'P 1'
#
loop_
_entity.id
_entity.type
_entity.pdbx_description
1 polymer ?
#
loop_
_entity_poly.entity_id
_entity_poly.type
_entity_poly.pdbx_seq_one_letter_code
_entity_poly.pdbx_strand_id
1 'polypeptide(L)'
;MWMVDPFIMCRQHLPGEHNEVHMFGGSIKRRIHTDGYLKANCFEANSIGARHEELVEEMVGRGYEHNSILVVDMGALNDIPRHVRDFKIDSEGSLSLLLQRCTRCRKRYKEKHRCTLF
;
A
#
# COMPACT_ATOMS: atom_id res chain seq x y z
N MET A 1 0.49 2.59 -4.25
CA MET A 1 -0.18 1.83 -3.17
C MET A 1 -1.39 1.14 -3.74
N TRP A 2 -1.60 -0.14 -3.42
CA TRP A 2 -2.79 -0.88 -3.86
C TRP A 2 -3.93 -0.75 -2.87
N MET A 3 -3.64 -0.57 -1.57
CA MET A 3 -4.64 -0.53 -0.49
C MET A 3 -5.60 -1.73 -0.51
N VAL A 4 -5.13 -2.87 -1.01
CA VAL A 4 -5.83 -4.14 -0.98
C VAL A 4 -5.33 -4.98 0.18
N ASP A 5 -6.07 -6.02 0.52
CA ASP A 5 -5.63 -7.01 1.49
C ASP A 5 -4.23 -7.59 1.16
N PRO A 6 -3.22 -7.41 2.04
CA PRO A 6 -1.87 -7.91 1.81
C PRO A 6 -1.80 -9.41 1.52
N PHE A 7 -2.70 -10.20 2.13
CA PHE A 7 -2.79 -11.64 1.88
C PHE A 7 -2.95 -11.95 0.39
N ILE A 8 -3.72 -11.13 -0.33
CA ILE A 8 -4.06 -11.36 -1.73
C ILE A 8 -2.86 -11.04 -2.64
N MET A 9 -1.94 -10.19 -2.19
CA MET A 9 -0.81 -9.73 -3.00
C MET A 9 0.23 -10.84 -3.19
N CYS A 10 0.79 -10.97 -4.40
CA CYS A 10 1.82 -11.96 -4.67
C CYS A 10 3.22 -11.50 -4.20
N ARG A 11 4.24 -12.37 -4.34
CA ARG A 11 5.64 -12.09 -3.97
C ARG A 11 6.29 -10.91 -4.72
N GLN A 12 5.64 -10.38 -5.74
CA GLN A 12 6.10 -9.18 -6.44
C GLN A 12 5.37 -7.92 -5.94
N HIS A 13 4.04 -7.99 -5.82
CA HIS A 13 3.25 -6.81 -5.47
C HIS A 13 3.32 -6.46 -3.99
N LEU A 14 3.42 -7.44 -3.10
CA LEU A 14 3.55 -7.19 -1.66
C LEU A 14 4.81 -6.37 -1.32
N PRO A 15 6.03 -6.84 -1.64
CA PRO A 15 7.24 -6.04 -1.42
C PRO A 15 7.31 -4.81 -2.34
N GLY A 16 6.66 -4.85 -3.51
CA GLY A 16 6.56 -3.69 -4.41
C GLY A 16 5.83 -2.52 -3.75
N GLU A 17 4.68 -2.77 -3.13
CA GLU A 17 3.96 -1.72 -2.39
C GLU A 17 4.72 -1.28 -1.14
N HIS A 18 5.34 -2.21 -0.41
CA HIS A 18 6.19 -1.87 0.74
C HIS A 18 7.30 -0.87 0.35
N ASN A 19 7.97 -1.09 -0.79
CA ASN A 19 8.96 -0.16 -1.32
C ASN A 19 8.35 1.20 -1.70
N GLU A 20 7.14 1.23 -2.29
CA GLU A 20 6.43 2.48 -2.60
C GLU A 20 6.11 3.27 -1.32
N VAL A 21 5.69 2.59 -0.24
CA VAL A 21 5.41 3.23 1.05
C VAL A 21 6.67 3.93 1.60
N HIS A 22 7.83 3.29 1.52
CA HIS A 22 9.12 3.91 1.86
C HIS A 22 9.46 5.10 0.96
N MET A 23 9.24 4.96 -0.34
CA MET A 23 9.44 6.05 -1.29
C MET A 23 8.56 7.27 -0.94
N PHE A 24 7.28 7.05 -0.64
CA PHE A 24 6.37 8.13 -0.25
C PHE A 24 6.76 8.77 1.09
N GLY A 25 7.09 7.98 2.10
CA GLY A 25 7.57 8.50 3.39
C GLY A 25 8.82 9.39 3.22
N GLY A 26 9.77 8.96 2.38
CA GLY A 26 10.95 9.75 2.03
C GLY A 26 10.62 11.04 1.27
N SER A 27 9.64 11.01 0.36
CA SER A 27 9.19 12.19 -0.39
C SER A 27 8.50 13.22 0.51
N ILE A 28 7.66 12.76 1.45
CA ILE A 28 6.99 13.61 2.44
C ILE A 28 8.03 14.28 3.33
N LYS A 29 8.97 13.51 3.89
CA LYS A 29 10.06 14.05 4.72
C LYS A 29 10.86 15.15 4.02
N ARG A 30 11.03 15.04 2.70
CA ARG A 30 11.74 16.03 1.86
C ARG A 30 10.84 17.16 1.33
N ARG A 31 9.55 17.19 1.68
CA ARG A 31 8.56 18.16 1.17
C ARG A 31 8.50 18.22 -0.36
N ILE A 32 8.68 17.08 -1.01
CA ILE A 32 8.53 16.97 -2.46
C ILE A 32 7.04 16.98 -2.77
N HIS A 33 6.62 17.81 -3.74
CA HIS A 33 5.23 17.87 -4.18
C HIS A 33 4.76 16.50 -4.72
N THR A 34 3.76 15.91 -4.07
CA THR A 34 3.22 14.58 -4.40
C THR A 34 1.91 14.63 -5.20
N ASP A 35 1.48 15.80 -5.64
CA ASP A 35 0.15 16.04 -6.23
C ASP A 35 -0.12 15.19 -7.49
N GLY A 36 0.93 14.86 -8.25
CA GLY A 36 0.82 13.99 -9.43
C GLY A 36 0.38 12.56 -9.10
N TYR A 37 0.69 12.05 -7.91
CA TYR A 37 0.34 10.68 -7.50
C TYR A 37 -1.13 10.53 -7.07
N LEU A 38 -1.78 11.61 -6.67
CA LEU A 38 -3.21 11.62 -6.33
C LEU A 38 -4.07 11.40 -7.56
N LYS A 39 -3.72 12.08 -8.66
CA LYS A 39 -4.45 11.98 -9.94
C LYS A 39 -4.47 10.56 -10.50
N ALA A 40 -3.52 9.73 -10.07
CA ALA A 40 -3.39 8.35 -10.51
C ALA A 40 -3.99 7.32 -9.52
N ASN A 41 -4.71 7.74 -8.47
CA ASN A 41 -5.22 6.85 -7.42
C ASN A 41 -4.12 6.00 -6.75
N CYS A 42 -2.93 6.57 -6.55
CA CYS A 42 -1.73 5.80 -6.18
C CYS A 42 -1.21 6.06 -4.76
N PHE A 43 -1.73 7.08 -4.06
CA PHE A 43 -1.14 7.57 -2.81
C PHE A 43 -2.18 7.98 -1.77
N GLU A 44 -2.05 7.47 -0.54
CA GLU A 44 -2.91 7.81 0.61
C GLU A 44 -2.04 8.19 1.83
N ALA A 45 -1.84 9.50 2.03
CA ALA A 45 -0.81 10.02 2.93
C ALA A 45 -1.02 9.61 4.40
N ASN A 46 -2.26 9.77 4.90
CA ASN A 46 -2.59 9.47 6.30
C ASN A 46 -2.47 7.99 6.66
N SER A 47 -2.38 7.09 5.67
CA SER A 47 -2.35 5.64 5.90
C SER A 47 -0.95 5.05 5.76
N ILE A 48 0.08 5.82 5.40
CA ILE A 48 1.45 5.34 5.16
C ILE A 48 1.98 4.48 6.30
N GLY A 49 1.87 4.96 7.55
CA GLY A 49 2.37 4.25 8.72
C GLY A 49 1.63 2.95 8.97
N ALA A 50 0.29 3.01 9.06
CA ALA A 50 -0.53 1.82 9.28
C ALA A 50 -0.37 0.80 8.14
N ARG A 51 -0.32 1.27 6.89
CA ARG A 51 -0.15 0.43 5.71
C ARG A 51 1.21 -0.27 5.70
N HIS A 52 2.27 0.40 6.16
CA HIS A 52 3.57 -0.23 6.32
C HIS A 52 3.47 -1.45 7.25
N GLU A 53 2.86 -1.28 8.42
CA GLU A 53 2.73 -2.37 9.40
C GLU A 53 1.89 -3.54 8.85
N GLU A 54 0.78 -3.28 8.16
CA GLU A 54 -0.02 -4.33 7.50
C GLU A 54 0.80 -5.15 6.49
N LEU A 55 1.63 -4.46 5.69
CA LEU A 55 2.49 -5.13 4.69
C LEU A 55 3.60 -5.93 5.38
N VAL A 56 4.21 -5.37 6.43
CA VAL A 56 5.25 -6.04 7.21
C VAL A 56 4.71 -7.29 7.90
N GLU A 57 3.51 -7.22 8.50
CA GLU A 57 2.87 -8.37 9.14
C GLU A 57 2.72 -9.54 8.15
N GLU A 58 2.18 -9.27 6.96
CA GLU A 58 2.04 -10.31 5.92
C GLU A 58 3.39 -10.77 5.36
N MET A 59 4.38 -9.87 5.23
CA MET A 59 5.73 -10.22 4.80
C MET A 59 6.40 -11.16 5.80
N VAL A 60 6.39 -10.82 7.09
CA VAL A 60 6.94 -11.65 8.16
C VAL A 60 6.19 -12.99 8.24
N GLY A 61 4.86 -12.97 8.14
CA GLY A 61 4.03 -14.18 8.08
C GLY A 61 4.38 -15.13 6.93
N ARG A 62 4.98 -14.61 5.85
CA ARG A 62 5.51 -15.38 4.70
C ARG A 62 7.00 -15.72 4.80
N GLY A 63 7.65 -15.41 5.92
CA GLY A 63 9.07 -15.68 6.16
C GLY A 63 10.03 -14.71 5.48
N TYR A 64 9.60 -13.48 5.19
CA TYR A 64 10.53 -12.42 4.74
C TYR A 64 11.26 -11.83 5.94
N GLU A 65 12.55 -11.56 5.78
CA GLU A 65 13.31 -10.74 6.72
C GLU A 65 13.03 -9.26 6.45
N HIS A 66 12.50 -8.55 7.45
CA HIS A 66 12.22 -7.12 7.34
C HIS A 66 13.10 -6.31 8.29
N ASN A 67 14.00 -5.51 7.72
CA ASN A 67 15.00 -4.73 8.48
C ASN A 67 14.89 -3.21 8.22
N SER A 68 13.88 -2.76 7.48
CA SER A 68 13.73 -1.36 7.06
C SER A 68 12.66 -0.63 7.88
N ILE A 69 13.07 0.17 8.86
CA ILE A 69 12.15 0.96 9.68
C ILE A 69 11.62 2.14 8.88
N LEU A 70 10.30 2.33 8.88
CA LEU A 70 9.66 3.53 8.33
C LEU A 70 9.54 4.61 9.41
N VAL A 71 10.02 5.82 9.11
CA VAL A 71 9.84 6.98 9.97
C VAL A 71 8.92 7.97 9.27
N VAL A 72 7.73 8.19 9.85
CA VAL A 72 6.76 9.17 9.33
C VAL A 72 6.99 10.51 10.02
N ASP A 73 7.39 11.52 9.24
CA ASP A 73 7.52 12.89 9.72
C ASP A 73 6.14 13.55 9.78
N MET A 74 5.55 13.60 10.98
CA MET A 74 4.22 14.18 11.20
C MET A 74 4.16 15.68 10.90
N GLY A 75 5.27 16.41 11.09
CA GLY A 75 5.34 17.83 10.74
C GLY A 75 5.24 18.01 9.23
N ALA A 76 6.06 17.26 8.49
CA ALA A 76 6.00 17.27 7.03
C ALA A 76 4.66 16.75 6.48
N LEU A 77 4.02 15.78 7.14
CA LEU A 77 2.68 15.30 6.79
C LEU A 77 1.61 16.39 6.97
N ASN A 78 1.74 17.24 7.99
CA ASN A 78 0.83 18.36 8.24
C ASN A 78 1.03 19.53 7.26
N ASP A 79 2.23 19.67 6.70
CA ASP A 79 2.54 20.66 5.66
C ASP A 79 1.90 20.31 4.30
N ILE A 80 1.46 19.06 4.10
CA ILE A 80 0.79 18.61 2.88
C ILE A 80 -0.58 19.31 2.74
N PRO A 81 -0.93 19.83 1.54
CA PRO A 81 -2.24 20.43 1.34
C PRO A 81 -3.37 19.46 1.68
N ARG A 82 -4.40 19.93 2.37
CA ARG A 82 -5.46 19.09 2.94
C ARG A 82 -6.08 18.11 1.94
N HIS A 83 -6.34 18.55 0.70
CA HIS A 83 -6.94 17.71 -0.34
C HIS A 83 -6.04 16.52 -0.75
N VAL A 84 -4.73 16.64 -0.60
CA VAL A 84 -3.74 15.58 -0.81
C VAL A 84 -3.68 14.66 0.40
N ARG A 85 -3.61 15.25 1.60
CA ARG A 85 -3.49 14.52 2.85
C ARG A 85 -4.70 13.64 3.12
N ASP A 86 -5.89 14.17 2.86
CA ASP A 86 -7.17 13.52 3.14
C ASP A 86 -7.67 12.65 1.97
N PHE A 87 -6.93 12.58 0.85
CA PHE A 87 -7.27 11.72 -0.28
C PHE A 87 -7.27 10.25 0.15
N LYS A 88 -8.24 9.49 -0.37
CA LYS A 88 -8.40 8.06 -0.14
C LYS A 88 -8.34 7.30 -1.45
N ILE A 89 -7.56 6.24 -1.48
CA ILE A 89 -7.46 5.37 -2.65
C ILE A 89 -8.77 4.59 -2.78
N ASP A 90 -9.30 4.52 -4.00
CA ASP A 90 -10.33 3.54 -4.37
C ASP A 90 -9.71 2.13 -4.34
N SER A 91 -9.86 1.45 -3.21
CA SER A 91 -9.32 0.12 -2.97
C SER A 91 -10.06 -0.97 -3.74
N GLU A 92 -11.34 -0.78 -4.05
CA GLU A 92 -12.15 -1.71 -4.85
C GLU A 92 -11.72 -1.67 -6.33
N GLY A 93 -11.54 -0.46 -6.86
CA GLY A 93 -10.96 -0.25 -8.20
C GLY A 93 -9.54 -0.80 -8.28
N SER A 94 -8.72 -0.56 -7.25
CA SER A 94 -7.35 -1.09 -7.16
C SER A 94 -7.32 -2.62 -7.13
N LEU A 95 -8.22 -3.24 -6.38
CA LEU A 95 -8.38 -4.70 -6.35
C LEU A 95 -8.76 -5.23 -7.73
N SER A 96 -9.77 -4.65 -8.37
CA SER A 96 -10.22 -5.04 -9.70
C SER A 96 -9.08 -5.01 -10.71
N LEU A 97 -8.30 -3.91 -10.72
CA LEU A 97 -7.14 -3.76 -11.58
C LEU A 97 -6.03 -4.78 -11.27
N LEU A 98 -5.72 -5.00 -9.99
CA LEU A 98 -4.71 -5.98 -9.56
C LEU A 98 -5.07 -7.39 -10.02
N LEU A 99 -6.32 -7.79 -9.80
CA LEU A 99 -6.81 -9.12 -10.19
C LEU A 99 -6.84 -9.27 -11.72
N GLN A 100 -7.17 -8.21 -12.46
CA GLN A 100 -7.12 -8.21 -13.92
C GLN A 100 -5.69 -8.40 -14.43
N ARG A 101 -4.72 -7.66 -13.88
CA ARG A 101 -3.33 -7.63 -14.37
C ARG A 101 -2.45 -8.78 -13.85
N CYS A 102 -2.78 -9.38 -12.71
CA CYS A 102 -1.93 -10.40 -12.09
C CYS A 102 -2.67 -11.70 -11.76
N THR A 103 -2.38 -12.76 -12.51
CA THR A 103 -2.92 -14.11 -12.28
C THR A 103 -2.54 -14.68 -10.92
N ARG A 104 -1.34 -14.37 -10.40
CA ARG A 104 -0.89 -14.82 -9.07
C ARG A 104 -1.69 -14.19 -7.94
N CYS A 105 -1.94 -12.87 -7.99
CA CYS A 105 -2.81 -12.21 -7.01
C CYS A 105 -4.25 -12.73 -7.13
N ARG A 106 -4.73 -12.92 -8.37
CA ARG A 106 -6.05 -13.53 -8.61
C ARG A 106 -6.21 -14.91 -8.00
N LYS A 107 -5.16 -15.74 -8.05
CA LYS A 107 -5.17 -17.07 -7.41
C LYS A 107 -5.32 -16.96 -5.90
N ARG A 108 -4.53 -16.10 -5.25
CA ARG A 108 -4.58 -15.87 -3.79
C ARG A 108 -5.92 -15.27 -3.33
N TYR A 109 -6.49 -14.38 -4.13
CA TYR A 109 -7.85 -13.87 -3.91
C TYR A 109 -8.86 -15.01 -3.85
N LYS A 110 -8.84 -15.92 -4.84
CA LYS A 110 -9.71 -17.10 -4.86
C LYS A 110 -9.44 -18.01 -3.68
N GLU A 111 -8.18 -18.25 -3.31
CA GLU A 111 -7.82 -19.07 -2.13
C GLU A 111 -8.45 -18.51 -0.85
N LYS A 112 -8.36 -17.18 -0.63
CA LYS A 112 -8.97 -16.51 0.53
C LYS A 112 -10.49 -16.67 0.59
N HIS A 113 -11.15 -16.60 -0.57
CA HIS A 113 -12.62 -16.62 -0.67
C HIS A 113 -13.21 -18.00 -0.99
N ARG A 114 -12.38 -19.06 -1.04
CA ARG A 114 -12.87 -20.44 -1.19
C ARG A 114 -13.38 -21.04 0.12
N CYS A 115 -13.16 -20.37 1.26
CA CYS A 115 -13.52 -20.87 2.59
C CYS A 115 -14.88 -20.37 3.13
N THR A 116 -15.72 -19.77 2.28
CA THR A 116 -17.07 -19.27 2.65
C THR A 116 -18.21 -20.18 2.19
N LEU A 117 -17.93 -21.45 1.86
CA LEU A 117 -18.93 -22.47 1.58
C LEU A 117 -18.78 -23.61 2.59
N PHE A 118 -19.39 -23.43 3.76
CA PHE A 118 -19.78 -24.52 4.67
C PHE A 118 -21.29 -24.42 4.87
#